data_AF-A0A2N3TEV0-F1
#
_entry.id   AF-A0A2N3TEV0-F1
#
_cell.length_a   1.000
_cell.length_b   1.000
_cell.length_c   1.000
_cell.angle_alpha   90.00
_cell.angle_beta   90.00
_cell.angle_gamma   90.00
#
_symmetry.space_group_name_H-M   'P 1'
#
loop_
_entity.id
_entity.type
_entity.pdbx_description
1 polymer ?
#
loop_
_entity_poly.entity_id
_entity_poly.type
_entity_poly.pdbx_seq_one_letter_code
_entity_poly.pdbx_strand_id
1 'polypeptide(L)'
;MNMILNTALKKLSAEQKFMISVIIVNGGNYLYNLILGRILGPEQFADAALLITFLLVLSFIAMTFQLSTAKFSVIFEDAIFKSFINIIYKYSSIIGIIFGVLLIIFSKQLQVLFNTQSSSMFTIFGIGVPIYFIMSVNRGVFQGGKKFDSLAITYQGEMLSRLVITLILIYTLSLQSSILVALGIAISFLFGLLPFRFRDIEITKKHELPSAESKYIIKFFLLTAFYEFTQIIINNSDILMVKHYFETYEAGLYASLALIGRVVYFVAWMFVMLLLPKVVQKQKDGESHAPILFKYVSYITLLSVSIVLGCYLFPELVINIMFGPEYLSVAPLLWKYAIATSLFAISNIFAYYFLSLDQYIPVVLSALLGVSQVVLIIFFHDTLSDVVIMQIIAMAILLLFQIFFFLSYQKLSKKSSTNN
;
A
#
# COMPACT_ATOMS: atom_id res chain seq x y z
N MET A 1 17.90 -31.21 -5.00
CA MET A 1 17.35 -29.85 -4.81
C MET A 1 16.10 -29.84 -3.93
N ASN A 2 15.06 -30.64 -4.23
CA ASN A 2 13.80 -30.68 -3.44
C ASN A 2 13.97 -31.12 -1.96
N MET A 3 14.89 -32.04 -1.64
CA MET A 3 15.08 -32.52 -0.26
C MET A 3 15.73 -31.45 0.64
N ILE A 4 16.70 -30.71 0.10
CA ILE A 4 17.39 -29.61 0.80
C ILE A 4 16.42 -28.44 1.03
N LEU A 5 15.62 -28.09 0.01
CA LEU A 5 14.59 -27.05 0.11
C LEU A 5 13.54 -27.40 1.20
N ASN A 6 13.08 -28.65 1.23
CA ASN A 6 12.13 -29.12 2.24
C ASN A 6 12.73 -29.14 3.67
N THR A 7 14.02 -29.41 3.82
CA THR A 7 14.68 -29.42 5.13
C THR A 7 14.91 -28.00 5.64
N ALA A 8 15.24 -27.06 4.75
CA ALA A 8 15.37 -25.64 5.06
C ALA A 8 14.01 -25.02 5.46
N LEU A 9 12.94 -25.32 4.72
CA LEU A 9 11.58 -24.84 5.01
C LEU A 9 11.02 -25.38 6.34
N LYS A 10 11.43 -26.59 6.76
CA LYS A 10 11.04 -27.17 8.06
C LYS A 10 11.65 -26.47 9.26
N LYS A 11 12.78 -25.76 9.10
CA LYS A 11 13.46 -25.02 10.19
C LYS A 11 12.91 -23.61 10.43
N LEU A 12 12.02 -23.12 9.57
CA LEU A 12 11.45 -21.78 9.67
C LEU A 12 10.28 -21.74 10.67
N SER A 13 10.22 -20.67 11.47
CA SER A 13 9.04 -20.34 12.29
C SER A 13 7.81 -20.06 11.42
N ALA A 14 6.62 -20.11 12.01
CA ALA A 14 5.37 -19.82 11.31
C ALA A 14 5.35 -18.37 10.78
N GLU A 15 5.90 -17.44 11.55
CA GLU A 15 6.09 -16.03 11.20
C GLU A 15 7.00 -15.89 9.97
N GLN A 16 8.15 -16.57 9.95
CA GLN A 16 9.07 -16.52 8.81
C GLN A 16 8.45 -17.11 7.53
N LYS A 17 7.71 -18.21 7.65
CA LYS A 17 6.95 -18.78 6.52
C LYS A 17 5.91 -17.80 5.98
N PHE A 18 5.20 -17.12 6.87
CA PHE A 18 4.24 -16.09 6.48
C PHE A 18 4.91 -14.90 5.80
N MET A 19 6.06 -14.42 6.29
CA MET A 19 6.80 -13.35 5.63
C MET A 19 7.21 -13.73 4.20
N ILE A 20 7.67 -14.96 3.98
CA ILE A 20 7.96 -15.47 2.63
C ILE A 20 6.69 -15.49 1.77
N SER A 21 5.57 -15.95 2.33
CA SER A 21 4.27 -15.93 1.64
C SER A 21 3.87 -14.52 1.21
N VAL A 22 4.05 -13.51 2.08
CA VAL A 22 3.76 -12.10 1.78
C VAL A 22 4.65 -11.57 0.65
N ILE A 23 5.94 -11.94 0.60
CA ILE A 23 6.82 -11.58 -0.52
C ILE A 23 6.29 -12.16 -1.83
N ILE A 24 5.87 -13.44 -1.82
CA ILE A 24 5.29 -14.09 -3.00
C ILE A 24 3.99 -13.40 -3.43
N VAL A 25 3.12 -13.02 -2.48
CA VAL A 25 1.87 -12.30 -2.77
C VAL A 25 2.14 -10.94 -3.41
N ASN A 26 3.10 -10.18 -2.89
CA ASN A 26 3.46 -8.89 -3.47
C ASN A 26 4.08 -9.04 -4.87
N GLY A 27 4.97 -10.02 -5.06
CA GLY A 27 5.51 -10.35 -6.37
C GLY A 27 4.44 -10.79 -7.36
N GLY A 28 3.45 -11.57 -6.92
CA GLY A 28 2.29 -11.98 -7.72
C GLY A 28 1.39 -10.81 -8.10
N ASN A 29 1.11 -9.89 -7.17
CA ASN A 29 0.37 -8.66 -7.46
C ASN A 29 1.14 -7.75 -8.45
N TYR A 30 2.46 -7.66 -8.32
CA TYR A 30 3.29 -6.93 -9.28
C TYR A 30 3.24 -7.56 -10.67
N LEU A 31 3.39 -8.89 -10.74
CA LEU A 31 3.30 -9.65 -11.97
C LEU A 31 1.91 -9.52 -12.61
N TYR A 32 0.83 -9.55 -11.81
CA TYR A 32 -0.53 -9.30 -12.29
C TYR A 32 -0.64 -7.96 -13.01
N ASN A 33 -0.15 -6.87 -12.40
CA ASN A 33 -0.16 -5.55 -13.01
C ASN A 33 0.65 -5.51 -14.31
N LEU A 34 1.83 -6.13 -14.33
CA LEU A 34 2.70 -6.18 -15.50
C LEU A 34 2.05 -6.97 -16.65
N ILE A 35 1.43 -8.12 -16.35
CA ILE A 35 0.71 -8.92 -17.35
C ILE A 35 -0.45 -8.10 -17.93
N LEU A 36 -1.26 -7.46 -17.08
CA LEU A 36 -2.36 -6.61 -17.54
C LEU A 36 -1.87 -5.49 -18.45
N GLY A 37 -0.80 -4.78 -18.07
CA GLY A 37 -0.23 -3.72 -18.89
C GLY A 37 0.20 -4.20 -20.28
N ARG A 38 0.77 -5.41 -20.34
CA ARG A 38 1.28 -6.00 -21.59
C ARG A 38 0.20 -6.54 -22.51
N ILE A 39 -0.89 -7.10 -21.96
CA ILE A 39 -1.97 -7.69 -22.78
C ILE A 39 -3.03 -6.67 -23.20
N LEU A 40 -3.24 -5.61 -22.41
CA LEU A 40 -4.34 -4.66 -22.61
C LEU A 40 -3.95 -3.43 -23.43
N GLY A 41 -2.65 -3.10 -23.49
CA GLY A 41 -2.17 -1.83 -24.02
C GLY A 41 -2.49 -0.64 -23.09
N PRO A 42 -1.92 0.55 -23.33
CA PRO A 42 -1.97 1.66 -22.37
C PRO A 42 -3.38 2.12 -22.01
N GLU A 43 -4.28 2.28 -23.00
CA GLU A 43 -5.62 2.82 -22.76
C GLU A 43 -6.45 1.95 -21.81
N GLN A 44 -6.52 0.65 -22.11
CA GLN A 44 -7.30 -0.30 -21.30
C GLN A 44 -6.59 -0.58 -19.97
N PHE A 45 -5.25 -0.56 -19.95
CA PHE A 45 -4.48 -0.68 -18.72
C PHE A 45 -4.71 0.51 -17.78
N ALA A 46 -4.97 1.72 -18.29
CA ALA A 46 -5.27 2.88 -17.44
C ALA A 46 -6.50 2.65 -16.55
N ASP A 47 -7.57 2.08 -17.11
CA ASP A 47 -8.79 1.72 -16.36
C ASP A 47 -8.52 0.59 -15.35
N ALA A 48 -7.71 -0.40 -15.73
CA ALA A 48 -7.30 -1.48 -14.84
C ALA A 48 -6.43 -0.96 -13.67
N ALA A 49 -5.45 -0.12 -13.95
CA ALA A 49 -4.58 0.52 -12.97
C ALA A 49 -5.38 1.43 -12.02
N LEU A 50 -6.41 2.10 -12.52
CA LEU A 50 -7.35 2.86 -11.68
C LEU A 50 -8.08 1.94 -10.69
N LEU A 51 -8.64 0.80 -11.13
CA LEU A 51 -9.29 -0.17 -10.22
C LEU A 51 -8.33 -0.71 -9.16
N ILE A 52 -7.09 -0.98 -9.55
CA ILE A 52 -6.05 -1.45 -8.62
C ILE A 52 -5.69 -0.34 -7.63
N THR A 53 -5.66 0.91 -8.07
CA THR A 53 -5.45 2.08 -7.19
C THR A 53 -6.62 2.26 -6.22
N PHE A 54 -7.87 2.10 -6.68
CA PHE A 54 -9.05 2.07 -5.81
C PHE A 54 -8.98 0.93 -4.79
N LEU A 55 -8.53 -0.25 -5.20
CA LEU A 55 -8.28 -1.37 -4.30
C LEU A 55 -7.23 -1.02 -3.25
N LEU A 56 -6.13 -0.35 -3.62
CA LEU A 56 -5.11 0.09 -2.67
C LEU A 56 -5.67 1.14 -1.69
N VAL A 57 -6.45 2.11 -2.17
CA VAL A 57 -7.13 3.10 -1.33
C VAL A 57 -8.03 2.40 -0.30
N LEU A 58 -8.85 1.44 -0.76
CA LEU A 58 -9.70 0.65 0.13
C LEU A 58 -8.90 -0.27 1.07
N SER A 59 -7.77 -0.80 0.62
CA SER A 59 -6.90 -1.68 1.43
C SER A 59 -6.37 -0.96 2.66
N PHE A 60 -5.94 0.28 2.51
CA PHE A 60 -5.48 1.11 3.63
C PHE A 60 -6.61 1.38 4.64
N ILE A 61 -7.82 1.72 4.18
CA ILE A 61 -8.98 1.91 5.07
C ILE A 61 -9.34 0.59 5.76
N ALA A 62 -9.41 -0.51 5.01
CA ALA A 62 -9.71 -1.82 5.54
C ALA A 62 -8.62 -2.30 6.52
N MET A 63 -7.35 -1.95 6.31
CA MET A 63 -6.23 -2.33 7.18
C MET A 63 -6.40 -1.78 8.60
N THR A 64 -7.08 -0.65 8.76
CA THR A 64 -7.49 -0.13 10.08
C THR A 64 -8.30 -1.17 10.87
N PHE A 65 -9.24 -1.85 10.21
CA PHE A 65 -10.02 -2.93 10.81
C PHE A 65 -9.16 -4.16 11.11
N GLN A 66 -8.29 -4.56 10.18
CA GLN A 66 -7.39 -5.70 10.38
C GLN A 66 -6.47 -5.49 11.58
N LEU A 67 -5.79 -4.34 11.66
CA LEU A 67 -4.86 -4.01 12.75
C LEU A 67 -5.57 -3.87 14.09
N SER A 68 -6.74 -3.22 14.11
CA SER A 68 -7.57 -3.11 15.31
C SER A 68 -8.02 -4.49 15.79
N THR A 69 -8.52 -5.33 14.88
CA THR A 69 -8.94 -6.69 15.22
C THR A 69 -7.76 -7.49 15.74
N ALA A 70 -6.61 -7.48 15.06
CA ALA A 70 -5.42 -8.22 15.49
C ALA A 70 -4.97 -7.82 16.90
N LYS A 71 -4.93 -6.52 17.20
CA LYS A 71 -4.55 -6.01 18.52
C LYS A 71 -5.53 -6.48 19.61
N PHE A 72 -6.82 -6.24 19.39
CA PHE A 72 -7.83 -6.52 20.42
C PHE A 72 -8.20 -8.00 20.52
N SER A 73 -7.91 -8.81 19.51
CA SER A 73 -7.91 -10.28 19.59
C SER A 73 -6.86 -10.84 20.54
N VAL A 74 -5.82 -10.07 20.87
CA VAL A 74 -4.80 -10.45 21.86
C VAL A 74 -5.14 -9.92 23.25
N ILE A 75 -5.81 -8.76 23.32
CA ILE A 75 -6.08 -8.06 24.59
C ILE A 75 -7.37 -8.56 25.25
N PHE A 76 -8.42 -8.80 24.47
CA PHE A 76 -9.71 -9.19 25.02
C PHE A 76 -9.87 -10.69 25.02
N GLU A 77 -10.49 -11.20 26.09
CA GLU A 77 -10.79 -12.62 26.29
C GLU A 77 -12.31 -12.82 26.45
N ASP A 78 -12.74 -14.08 26.31
CA ASP A 78 -14.10 -14.57 26.59
C ASP A 78 -15.24 -13.69 26.02
N ALA A 79 -16.14 -13.23 26.89
CA ALA A 79 -17.34 -12.49 26.51
C ALA A 79 -16.99 -11.14 25.88
N ILE A 80 -15.95 -10.45 26.35
CA ILE A 80 -15.52 -9.16 25.80
C ILE A 80 -15.01 -9.36 24.38
N PHE A 81 -14.22 -10.40 24.14
CA PHE A 81 -13.76 -10.75 22.80
C PHE A 81 -14.93 -11.06 21.85
N LYS A 82 -15.89 -11.86 22.31
CA LYS A 82 -17.09 -12.19 21.52
C LYS A 82 -17.88 -10.92 21.16
N SER A 83 -18.14 -10.03 22.12
CA SER A 83 -18.84 -8.77 21.86
C SER A 83 -18.05 -7.86 20.92
N PHE A 84 -16.74 -7.73 21.12
CA PHE A 84 -15.86 -6.96 20.24
C PHE A 84 -15.90 -7.45 18.80
N ILE A 85 -15.74 -8.77 18.58
CA ILE A 85 -15.72 -9.37 17.24
C ILE A 85 -17.03 -9.09 16.49
N ASN A 86 -18.16 -9.26 17.16
CA ASN A 86 -19.46 -8.99 16.56
C ASN A 86 -19.65 -7.51 16.22
N ILE A 87 -19.19 -6.62 17.09
CA ILE A 87 -19.21 -5.18 16.86
C ILE A 87 -18.34 -4.81 15.66
N ILE A 88 -17.11 -5.32 15.57
CA ILE A 88 -16.20 -4.96 14.49
C ILE A 88 -16.62 -5.56 13.14
N TYR A 89 -17.20 -6.77 13.11
CA TYR A 89 -17.82 -7.31 11.90
C TYR A 89 -19.03 -6.50 11.47
N LYS A 90 -19.86 -6.04 12.41
CA LYS A 90 -21.01 -5.18 12.10
C LYS A 90 -20.56 -3.86 11.48
N TYR A 91 -19.65 -3.14 12.13
CA TYR A 91 -19.18 -1.84 11.63
C TYR A 91 -18.38 -1.95 10.33
N SER A 92 -17.52 -2.96 10.18
CA SER A 92 -16.82 -3.21 8.91
C SER A 92 -17.79 -3.53 7.77
N SER A 93 -18.83 -4.33 8.02
CA SER A 93 -19.89 -4.61 7.04
C SER A 93 -20.67 -3.34 6.67
N ILE A 94 -21.08 -2.54 7.65
CA ILE A 94 -21.79 -1.27 7.41
C ILE A 94 -20.93 -0.32 6.58
N ILE A 95 -19.67 -0.13 6.96
CA ILE A 95 -18.76 0.77 6.24
C ILE A 95 -18.45 0.25 4.84
N GLY A 96 -18.24 -1.06 4.69
CA GLY A 96 -18.07 -1.70 3.38
C GLY A 96 -19.30 -1.55 2.48
N ILE A 97 -20.52 -1.67 3.04
CA ILE A 97 -21.77 -1.40 2.33
C ILE A 97 -21.88 0.07 1.94
N ILE A 98 -21.57 1.01 2.85
CA ILE A 98 -21.60 2.45 2.55
C ILE A 98 -20.65 2.75 1.39
N PHE A 99 -19.38 2.31 1.44
CA PHE A 99 -18.44 2.53 0.35
C PHE A 99 -18.87 1.84 -0.95
N GLY A 100 -19.36 0.60 -0.89
CA GLY A 100 -19.86 -0.11 -2.06
C GLY A 100 -21.05 0.61 -2.71
N VAL A 101 -22.03 1.05 -1.92
CA VAL A 101 -23.19 1.82 -2.38
C VAL A 101 -22.76 3.17 -2.95
N LEU A 102 -21.83 3.88 -2.31
CA LEU A 102 -21.29 5.14 -2.84
C LEU A 102 -20.65 4.93 -4.21
N LEU A 103 -19.83 3.90 -4.40
CA LEU A 103 -19.23 3.58 -5.70
C LEU A 103 -20.28 3.26 -6.78
N ILE A 104 -21.35 2.56 -6.40
CA ILE A 104 -22.44 2.23 -7.33
C ILE A 104 -23.25 3.48 -7.71
N ILE A 105 -23.68 4.28 -6.72
CA ILE A 105 -24.47 5.49 -6.92
C ILE A 105 -23.70 6.52 -7.74
N PHE A 106 -22.42 6.72 -7.42
CA PHE A 106 -21.55 7.69 -8.11
C PHE A 106 -20.83 7.10 -9.32
N SER A 107 -21.15 5.88 -9.76
CA SER A 107 -20.43 5.18 -10.84
C SER A 107 -20.33 5.98 -12.15
N LYS A 108 -21.40 6.70 -12.54
CA LYS A 108 -21.39 7.57 -13.73
C LYS A 108 -20.55 8.82 -13.54
N GLN A 109 -20.60 9.44 -12.37
CA GLN A 109 -19.78 10.60 -12.03
C GLN A 109 -18.31 10.21 -11.97
N LEU A 110 -17.98 9.04 -11.42
CA LEU A 110 -16.63 8.48 -11.42
C LEU A 110 -16.14 8.17 -12.83
N GLN A 111 -17.02 7.67 -13.72
CA GLN A 111 -16.68 7.48 -15.13
C GLN A 111 -16.28 8.79 -15.81
N VAL A 112 -17.06 9.85 -15.62
CA VAL A 112 -16.76 11.19 -16.16
C VAL A 112 -15.50 11.77 -15.50
N LEU A 113 -15.37 11.64 -14.19
CA LEU A 113 -14.24 12.18 -13.44
C LEU A 113 -12.92 11.56 -13.87
N PHE A 114 -12.89 10.25 -14.13
CA PHE A 114 -11.67 9.51 -14.44
C PHE A 114 -11.54 9.13 -15.92
N ASN A 115 -12.38 9.70 -16.79
CA ASN A 115 -12.41 9.43 -18.23
C ASN A 115 -12.40 7.92 -18.56
N THR A 116 -13.14 7.09 -17.81
CA THR A 116 -13.12 5.63 -18.01
C THR A 116 -14.08 5.20 -19.12
N GLN A 117 -13.80 4.04 -19.73
CA GLN A 117 -14.64 3.54 -20.82
C GLN A 117 -16.03 3.07 -20.36
N SER A 118 -16.19 2.75 -19.07
CA SER A 118 -17.41 2.14 -18.54
C SER A 118 -17.62 2.46 -17.08
N SER A 119 -18.83 2.92 -16.72
CA SER A 119 -19.24 3.06 -15.32
C SER A 119 -19.49 1.71 -14.63
N SER A 120 -19.79 0.66 -15.40
CA SER A 120 -20.06 -0.69 -14.89
C SER A 120 -18.89 -1.27 -14.09
N MET A 121 -17.65 -0.86 -14.40
CA MET A 121 -16.47 -1.30 -13.64
C MET A 121 -16.55 -0.88 -12.16
N PHE A 122 -17.05 0.33 -11.88
CA PHE A 122 -17.21 0.84 -10.51
C PHE A 122 -18.37 0.15 -9.79
N THR A 123 -19.45 -0.15 -10.51
CA THR A 123 -20.58 -0.90 -9.95
C THR A 123 -20.16 -2.29 -9.51
N ILE A 124 -19.46 -3.03 -10.39
CA ILE A 124 -18.99 -4.39 -10.11
C ILE A 124 -17.98 -4.39 -8.97
N PHE A 125 -17.02 -3.46 -9.01
CA PHE A 125 -16.05 -3.29 -7.93
C PHE A 125 -16.74 -2.97 -6.59
N GLY A 126 -17.71 -2.04 -6.63
CA GLY A 126 -18.54 -1.64 -5.48
C GLY A 126 -19.29 -2.80 -4.82
N ILE A 127 -19.81 -3.75 -5.60
CA ILE A 127 -20.46 -4.97 -5.08
C ILE A 127 -19.49 -5.84 -4.26
N GLY A 128 -18.20 -5.85 -4.64
CA GLY A 128 -17.17 -6.61 -3.93
C GLY A 128 -16.70 -5.95 -2.62
N VAL A 129 -16.84 -4.62 -2.47
CA VAL A 129 -16.28 -3.86 -1.34
C VAL A 129 -16.74 -4.35 0.04
N PRO A 130 -18.03 -4.68 0.29
CA PRO A 130 -18.46 -5.24 1.57
C PRO A 130 -17.68 -6.51 1.97
N ILE A 131 -17.44 -7.40 1.00
CA ILE A 131 -16.71 -8.65 1.21
C ILE A 131 -15.26 -8.36 1.58
N TYR A 132 -14.65 -7.36 0.94
CA TYR A 132 -13.29 -6.94 1.22
C TYR A 132 -13.10 -6.46 2.68
N PHE A 133 -14.05 -5.68 3.22
CA PHE A 133 -14.00 -5.23 4.61
C PHE A 133 -14.17 -6.38 5.61
N ILE A 134 -15.08 -7.32 5.35
CA ILE A 134 -15.26 -8.53 6.17
C ILE A 134 -13.99 -9.38 6.15
N MET A 135 -13.39 -9.56 4.96
CA MET A 135 -12.11 -10.26 4.79
C MET A 135 -11.01 -9.62 5.63
N SER A 136 -10.95 -8.29 5.69
CA SER A 136 -9.96 -7.57 6.49
C SER A 136 -10.07 -7.86 8.00
N VAL A 137 -11.29 -7.88 8.54
CA VAL A 137 -11.52 -8.28 9.95
C VAL A 137 -11.08 -9.73 10.16
N ASN A 138 -11.42 -10.65 9.25
CA ASN A 138 -11.01 -12.05 9.32
C ASN A 138 -9.49 -12.22 9.36
N ARG A 139 -8.77 -11.47 8.51
CA ARG A 139 -7.30 -11.42 8.54
C ARG A 139 -6.78 -10.95 9.89
N GLY A 140 -7.43 -9.95 10.49
CA GLY A 140 -7.09 -9.45 11.81
C GLY A 140 -7.24 -10.52 12.90
N VAL A 141 -8.31 -11.32 12.85
CA VAL A 141 -8.51 -12.44 13.79
C VAL A 141 -7.39 -13.48 13.66
N PHE A 142 -7.01 -13.86 12.43
CA PHE A 142 -5.91 -14.79 12.22
C PHE A 142 -4.57 -14.22 12.67
N GLN A 143 -4.32 -12.94 12.39
CA GLN A 143 -3.10 -12.26 12.78
C GLN A 143 -2.96 -12.16 14.31
N GLY A 144 -4.03 -11.76 15.02
CA GLY A 144 -4.04 -11.69 16.48
C GLY A 144 -3.92 -13.08 17.14
N GLY A 145 -4.61 -14.07 16.59
CA GLY A 145 -4.53 -15.47 17.05
C GLY A 145 -3.26 -16.22 16.61
N LYS A 146 -2.29 -15.55 15.97
CA LYS A 146 -1.05 -16.14 15.42
C LYS A 146 -1.28 -17.33 14.47
N LYS A 147 -2.43 -17.36 13.78
CA LYS A 147 -2.80 -18.37 12.78
C LYS A 147 -2.25 -17.99 11.40
N PHE A 148 -0.93 -17.89 11.32
CA PHE A 148 -0.22 -17.39 10.15
C PHE A 148 -0.44 -18.22 8.87
N ASP A 149 -0.69 -19.53 9.00
CA ASP A 149 -1.02 -20.38 7.86
C ASP A 149 -2.40 -20.01 7.26
N SER A 150 -3.40 -19.81 8.12
CA SER A 150 -4.73 -19.34 7.67
C SER A 150 -4.65 -17.95 7.07
N LEU A 151 -3.85 -17.05 7.67
CA LEU A 151 -3.60 -15.73 7.13
C LEU A 151 -2.92 -15.79 5.76
N ALA A 152 -1.90 -16.63 5.58
CA ALA A 152 -1.24 -16.86 4.30
C ALA A 152 -2.23 -17.34 3.23
N ILE A 153 -3.12 -18.28 3.56
CA ILE A 153 -4.14 -18.79 2.64
C ILE A 153 -5.05 -17.66 2.15
N THR A 154 -5.48 -16.75 3.03
CA THR A 154 -6.31 -15.60 2.61
C THR A 154 -5.60 -14.71 1.59
N TYR A 155 -4.31 -14.38 1.79
CA TYR A 155 -3.57 -13.50 0.89
C TYR A 155 -3.23 -14.19 -0.44
N GLN A 156 -2.79 -15.44 -0.38
CA GLN A 156 -2.48 -16.22 -1.57
C GLN A 156 -3.75 -16.52 -2.39
N GLY A 157 -4.84 -16.88 -1.71
CA GLY A 157 -6.14 -17.13 -2.33
C GLY A 157 -6.65 -15.90 -3.07
N GLU A 158 -6.62 -14.72 -2.45
CA GLU A 158 -6.96 -13.45 -3.11
C GLU A 158 -6.07 -13.19 -4.33
N MET A 159 -4.75 -13.24 -4.18
CA MET A 159 -3.81 -12.90 -5.25
C MET A 159 -3.89 -13.88 -6.44
N LEU A 160 -3.85 -15.18 -6.18
CA LEU A 160 -3.86 -16.20 -7.23
C LEU A 160 -5.20 -16.23 -7.94
N SER A 161 -6.31 -16.17 -7.20
CA SER A 161 -7.64 -16.13 -7.83
C SER A 161 -7.82 -14.88 -8.66
N ARG A 162 -7.39 -13.70 -8.18
CA ARG A 162 -7.43 -12.46 -8.98
C ARG A 162 -6.69 -12.64 -10.29
N LEU A 163 -5.45 -13.12 -10.24
CA LEU A 163 -4.63 -13.30 -11.42
C LEU A 163 -5.26 -14.30 -12.39
N VAL A 164 -5.58 -15.50 -11.92
CA VAL A 164 -6.10 -16.58 -12.77
C VAL A 164 -7.48 -16.24 -13.33
N ILE A 165 -8.40 -15.78 -12.50
CA ILE A 165 -9.78 -15.47 -12.92
C ILE A 165 -9.79 -14.29 -13.88
N THR A 166 -9.05 -13.22 -13.59
CA THR A 166 -8.99 -12.07 -14.52
C THR A 166 -8.46 -12.51 -15.89
N LEU A 167 -7.39 -13.30 -15.94
CA LEU A 167 -6.83 -13.77 -17.20
C LEU A 167 -7.80 -14.69 -17.96
N ILE A 168 -8.43 -15.64 -17.27
CA ILE A 168 -9.46 -16.50 -17.88
C ILE A 168 -10.58 -15.63 -18.47
N LEU A 169 -11.09 -14.65 -17.72
CA LEU A 169 -12.15 -13.78 -18.19
C LEU A 169 -11.73 -12.97 -19.43
N ILE A 170 -10.53 -12.38 -19.43
CA ILE A 170 -10.00 -11.62 -20.58
C ILE A 170 -9.86 -12.48 -21.84
N TYR A 171 -9.39 -13.73 -21.71
CA TYR A 171 -9.19 -14.61 -22.87
C TYR A 171 -10.44 -15.36 -23.33
N THR A 172 -11.51 -15.38 -22.54
CA THR A 172 -12.73 -16.15 -22.86
C THR A 172 -13.93 -15.29 -23.19
N LEU A 173 -14.01 -14.06 -22.67
CA LEU A 173 -15.15 -13.18 -22.85
C LEU A 173 -14.78 -11.95 -23.68
N SER A 174 -15.61 -11.62 -24.66
CA SER A 174 -15.43 -10.42 -25.50
C SER A 174 -16.11 -9.18 -24.91
N LEU A 175 -15.90 -8.91 -23.62
CA LEU A 175 -16.40 -7.70 -22.94
C LEU A 175 -15.28 -6.68 -22.77
N GLN A 176 -15.64 -5.45 -22.38
CA GLN A 176 -14.66 -4.42 -22.04
C GLN A 176 -13.71 -4.90 -20.93
N SER A 177 -12.41 -4.76 -21.15
CA SER A 177 -11.37 -5.25 -20.23
C SER A 177 -11.50 -4.71 -18.81
N SER A 178 -11.94 -3.47 -18.64
CA SER A 178 -12.18 -2.86 -17.32
C SER A 178 -13.28 -3.58 -16.52
N ILE A 179 -14.32 -4.06 -17.19
CA ILE A 179 -15.38 -4.89 -16.58
C ILE A 179 -14.82 -6.23 -16.14
N LEU A 180 -14.00 -6.88 -16.98
CA LEU A 180 -13.41 -8.19 -16.71
C LEU A 180 -12.40 -8.13 -15.56
N VAL A 181 -11.59 -7.06 -15.50
CA VAL A 181 -10.68 -6.79 -14.37
C VAL A 181 -11.47 -6.53 -13.10
N ALA A 182 -12.52 -5.71 -13.14
CA ALA A 182 -13.38 -5.46 -11.98
C ALA A 182 -14.02 -6.76 -11.45
N LEU A 183 -14.49 -7.64 -12.34
CA LEU A 183 -15.02 -8.96 -11.97
C LEU A 183 -13.94 -9.83 -11.33
N GLY A 184 -12.76 -9.92 -11.94
CA GLY A 184 -11.64 -10.68 -11.40
C GLY A 184 -11.25 -10.22 -9.99
N ILE A 185 -11.22 -8.91 -9.75
CA ILE A 185 -10.97 -8.33 -8.42
C ILE A 185 -12.13 -8.66 -7.45
N ALA A 186 -13.39 -8.40 -7.83
CA ALA A 186 -14.53 -8.63 -6.95
C ALA A 186 -14.67 -10.12 -6.55
N ILE A 187 -14.50 -11.04 -7.50
CA ILE A 187 -14.53 -12.48 -7.25
C ILE A 187 -13.34 -12.90 -6.37
N SER A 188 -12.16 -12.29 -6.55
CA SER A 188 -10.98 -12.62 -5.73
C SER A 188 -11.19 -12.41 -4.23
N PHE A 189 -12.07 -11.49 -3.84
CA PHE A 189 -12.40 -11.25 -2.43
C PHE A 189 -13.09 -12.44 -1.79
N LEU A 190 -13.85 -13.24 -2.55
CA LEU A 190 -14.46 -14.48 -2.04
C LEU A 190 -13.39 -15.50 -1.66
N PHE A 191 -12.36 -15.66 -2.48
CA PHE A 191 -11.23 -16.54 -2.19
C PHE A 191 -10.36 -15.99 -1.08
N GLY A 192 -10.18 -14.67 -1.03
CA GLY A 192 -9.46 -14.01 0.05
C GLY A 192 -10.17 -14.10 1.40
N LEU A 193 -11.50 -14.24 1.41
CA LEU A 193 -12.26 -14.47 2.63
C LEU A 193 -11.96 -15.85 3.25
N LEU A 194 -11.53 -16.83 2.46
CA LEU A 194 -11.28 -18.19 2.92
C LEU A 194 -9.89 -18.34 3.57
N PRO A 195 -9.76 -19.08 4.70
CA PRO A 195 -10.85 -19.72 5.45
C PRO A 195 -11.66 -18.70 6.27
N PHE A 196 -12.98 -18.90 6.40
CA PHE A 196 -13.85 -18.05 7.21
C PHE A 196 -14.71 -18.89 8.16
N ARG A 197 -14.81 -18.49 9.43
CA ARG A 197 -15.60 -19.20 10.45
C ARG A 197 -16.93 -18.48 10.71
N PHE A 198 -17.90 -18.68 9.83
CA PHE A 198 -19.24 -18.06 9.93
C PHE A 198 -19.99 -18.38 11.22
N ARG A 199 -19.73 -19.53 11.85
CA ARG A 199 -20.54 -20.06 12.97
C ARG A 199 -20.41 -19.26 14.27
N ASP A 200 -19.40 -18.41 14.40
CA ASP A 200 -19.10 -17.70 15.65
C ASP A 200 -19.58 -16.22 15.64
N ILE A 201 -20.26 -15.78 14.57
CA ILE A 201 -20.63 -14.37 14.35
C ILE A 201 -22.15 -14.19 14.38
N GLU A 202 -22.62 -13.37 15.32
CA GLU A 202 -24.02 -12.99 15.57
C GLU A 202 -24.21 -11.46 15.37
N ILE A 203 -24.14 -10.98 14.12
CA ILE A 203 -24.19 -9.54 13.74
C ILE A 203 -25.52 -8.86 14.14
N THR A 204 -26.62 -9.61 14.16
CA THR A 204 -27.98 -9.08 14.41
C THR A 204 -28.29 -8.87 15.88
N LYS A 205 -27.55 -9.51 16.79
CA LYS A 205 -27.74 -9.34 18.24
C LYS A 205 -27.08 -8.05 18.72
N LYS A 206 -27.67 -7.42 19.74
CA LYS A 206 -27.07 -6.26 20.40
C LYS A 206 -25.92 -6.76 21.28
N HIS A 207 -24.71 -6.32 20.97
CA HIS A 207 -23.52 -6.52 21.78
C HIS A 207 -23.07 -5.18 22.32
N GLU A 208 -22.67 -5.13 23.58
CA GLU A 208 -22.19 -3.92 24.23
C GLU A 208 -20.80 -4.20 24.82
N LEU A 209 -19.92 -3.20 24.70
CA LEU A 209 -18.62 -3.22 25.37
C LEU A 209 -18.67 -2.23 26.53
N PRO A 210 -17.95 -2.51 27.63
CA PRO A 210 -17.83 -1.53 28.68
C PRO A 210 -17.12 -0.27 28.16
N SER A 211 -17.40 0.86 28.82
CA SER A 211 -17.06 2.18 28.28
C SER A 211 -15.55 2.41 28.14
N ALA A 212 -14.73 1.75 28.96
CA ALA A 212 -13.27 1.87 28.93
C ALA A 212 -12.69 1.22 27.66
N GLU A 213 -13.11 -0.01 27.36
CA GLU A 213 -12.72 -0.80 26.20
C GLU A 213 -13.19 -0.12 24.92
N SER A 214 -14.44 0.34 24.88
CA SER A 214 -14.99 1.09 23.75
C SER A 214 -14.17 2.35 23.43
N LYS A 215 -13.87 3.18 24.45
CA LYS A 215 -13.00 4.35 24.28
C LYS A 215 -11.59 3.97 23.81
N TYR A 216 -11.04 2.87 24.31
CA TYR A 216 -9.72 2.41 23.92
C TYR A 216 -9.68 1.94 22.46
N ILE A 217 -10.69 1.19 22.02
CA ILE A 217 -10.86 0.78 20.62
C ILE A 217 -11.00 1.99 19.72
N ILE A 218 -11.90 2.92 20.04
CA ILE A 218 -12.15 4.12 19.21
C ILE A 218 -10.87 4.94 19.08
N LYS A 219 -10.14 5.18 20.19
CA LYS A 219 -8.87 5.92 20.14
C LYS A 219 -7.86 5.23 19.23
N PHE A 220 -7.68 3.91 19.35
CA PHE A 220 -6.75 3.18 18.50
C PHE A 220 -7.18 3.18 17.04
N PHE A 221 -8.47 2.98 16.78
CA PHE A 221 -9.05 2.95 15.44
C PHE A 221 -8.87 4.31 14.74
N LEU A 222 -9.18 5.43 15.41
CA LEU A 222 -9.04 6.77 14.84
C LEU A 222 -7.57 7.12 14.51
N LEU A 223 -6.64 6.78 15.40
CA LEU A 223 -5.20 7.00 15.16
C LEU A 223 -4.71 6.18 13.98
N THR A 224 -5.13 4.92 13.89
CA THR A 224 -4.76 4.02 12.78
C THR A 224 -5.37 4.51 11.47
N ALA A 225 -6.66 4.86 11.47
CA ALA A 225 -7.35 5.41 10.30
C ALA A 225 -6.68 6.68 9.76
N PHE A 226 -6.27 7.59 10.65
CA PHE A 226 -5.57 8.82 10.28
C PHE A 226 -4.21 8.53 9.62
N TYR A 227 -3.46 7.57 10.17
CA TYR A 227 -2.18 7.16 9.59
C TYR A 227 -2.35 6.51 8.21
N GLU A 228 -3.30 5.58 8.06
CA GLU A 228 -3.56 4.93 6.78
C GLU A 228 -4.08 5.92 5.72
N PHE A 229 -4.90 6.88 6.12
CA PHE A 229 -5.35 7.97 5.23
C PHE A 229 -4.17 8.80 4.70
N THR A 230 -3.17 9.06 5.54
CA THR A 230 -1.94 9.74 5.14
C THR A 230 -1.16 8.93 4.10
N GLN A 231 -1.06 7.61 4.28
CA GLN A 231 -0.38 6.72 3.34
C GLN A 231 -1.05 6.70 1.96
N ILE A 232 -2.38 6.80 1.91
CA ILE A 232 -3.14 6.88 0.66
C ILE A 232 -2.74 8.14 -0.12
N ILE A 233 -2.77 9.29 0.54
CA ILE A 233 -2.46 10.58 -0.10
C ILE A 233 -1.05 10.58 -0.68
N ILE A 234 -0.07 10.08 0.07
CA ILE A 234 1.33 10.10 -0.37
C ILE A 234 1.56 9.12 -1.53
N ASN A 235 1.07 7.89 -1.41
CA ASN A 235 1.50 6.81 -2.31
C ASN A 235 0.65 6.64 -3.57
N ASN A 236 -0.58 7.17 -3.62
CA ASN A 236 -1.53 6.86 -4.70
C ASN A 236 -2.26 8.07 -5.29
N SER A 237 -2.08 9.28 -4.73
CA SER A 237 -2.75 10.48 -5.24
C SER A 237 -2.37 10.78 -6.69
N ASP A 238 -1.12 10.52 -7.07
CA ASP A 238 -0.58 10.79 -8.39
C ASP A 238 -1.32 10.05 -9.50
N ILE A 239 -1.53 8.74 -9.34
CA ILE A 239 -2.27 7.94 -10.32
C ILE A 239 -3.72 8.43 -10.45
N LEU A 240 -4.38 8.75 -9.33
CA LEU A 240 -5.76 9.25 -9.35
C LEU A 240 -5.86 10.59 -10.09
N MET A 241 -4.92 11.50 -9.83
CA MET A 241 -4.89 12.82 -10.46
C MET A 241 -4.56 12.73 -11.93
N VAL A 242 -3.58 11.91 -12.32
CA VAL A 242 -3.25 11.73 -13.73
C VAL A 242 -4.43 11.14 -14.50
N LYS A 243 -5.13 10.15 -13.93
CA LYS A 243 -6.32 9.59 -14.58
C LYS A 243 -7.50 10.58 -14.66
N HIS A 244 -7.53 11.59 -13.79
CA HIS A 244 -8.54 12.65 -13.83
C HIS A 244 -8.22 13.72 -14.88
N TYR A 245 -6.98 14.18 -14.94
CA TYR A 245 -6.58 15.33 -15.76
C TYR A 245 -6.13 14.98 -17.18
N PHE A 246 -5.60 13.78 -17.39
CA PHE A 246 -5.03 13.38 -18.67
C PHE A 246 -5.96 12.43 -19.44
N GLU A 247 -5.71 12.36 -20.75
CA GLU A 247 -6.35 11.39 -21.63
C GLU A 247 -5.99 9.96 -21.21
N THR A 248 -6.89 9.02 -21.52
CA THR A 248 -6.79 7.64 -21.05
C THR A 248 -5.51 6.93 -21.50
N TYR A 249 -5.01 7.23 -22.69
CA TYR A 249 -3.72 6.71 -23.18
C TYR A 249 -2.55 7.19 -22.31
N GLU A 250 -2.44 8.49 -22.06
CA GLU A 250 -1.36 9.08 -21.24
C GLU A 250 -1.42 8.61 -19.78
N ALA A 251 -2.63 8.46 -19.22
CA ALA A 251 -2.79 7.90 -17.90
C ALA A 251 -2.31 6.44 -17.80
N GLY A 252 -2.49 5.66 -18.87
CA GLY A 252 -1.94 4.30 -18.98
C GLY A 252 -0.43 4.27 -19.03
N LEU A 253 0.17 5.18 -19.81
CA LEU A 253 1.62 5.37 -19.85
C LEU A 253 2.18 5.79 -18.49
N TYR A 254 1.51 6.68 -17.78
CA TYR A 254 1.92 7.10 -16.44
C TYR A 254 1.76 5.98 -15.41
N ALA A 255 0.70 5.17 -15.50
CA ALA A 255 0.51 4.02 -14.62
C ALA A 255 1.65 2.99 -14.77
N SER A 256 2.20 2.82 -15.98
CA SER A 256 3.36 1.93 -16.18
C SER A 256 4.64 2.50 -15.55
N LEU A 257 4.90 3.81 -15.72
CA LEU A 257 5.98 4.52 -15.03
C LEU A 257 5.89 4.35 -13.51
N ALA A 258 4.70 4.55 -12.96
CA ALA A 258 4.44 4.44 -11.53
C ALA A 258 4.70 3.02 -11.02
N LEU A 259 4.27 2.00 -11.75
CA LEU A 259 4.52 0.60 -11.38
C LEU A 259 6.02 0.28 -11.35
N ILE A 260 6.79 0.73 -12.34
CA ILE A 260 8.24 0.47 -12.39
C ILE A 260 8.95 1.22 -11.26
N GLY A 261 8.66 2.51 -11.10
CA GLY A 261 9.35 3.37 -10.14
C GLY A 261 9.10 3.02 -8.67
N ARG A 262 7.94 2.43 -8.34
CA ARG A 262 7.61 2.03 -6.95
C ARG A 262 8.46 0.87 -6.42
N VAL A 263 9.20 0.15 -7.27
CA VAL A 263 10.09 -0.94 -6.84
C VAL A 263 11.11 -0.45 -5.81
N VAL A 264 11.66 0.76 -5.97
CA VAL A 264 12.63 1.34 -5.02
C VAL A 264 12.03 1.44 -3.62
N TYR A 265 10.79 1.91 -3.52
CA TYR A 265 10.08 2.08 -2.26
C TYR A 265 9.84 0.74 -1.55
N PHE A 266 9.45 -0.31 -2.28
CA PHE A 266 9.25 -1.63 -1.68
C PHE A 266 10.54 -2.23 -1.13
N VAL A 267 11.66 -2.06 -1.84
CA VAL A 267 12.95 -2.54 -1.34
C VAL A 267 13.41 -1.70 -0.13
N ALA A 268 13.13 -0.40 -0.15
CA ALA A 268 13.41 0.50 0.96
C ALA A 268 12.70 0.10 2.26
N TRP A 269 11.45 -0.36 2.15
CA TRP A 269 10.66 -0.85 3.28
C TRP A 269 11.36 -1.97 4.07
N MET A 270 12.08 -2.87 3.38
CA MET A 270 12.82 -3.95 4.05
C MET A 270 13.91 -3.42 4.98
N PHE A 271 14.60 -2.34 4.57
CA PHE A 271 15.63 -1.71 5.41
C PHE A 271 15.03 -0.97 6.60
N VAL A 272 13.89 -0.30 6.42
CA VAL A 272 13.15 0.36 7.49
C VAL A 272 12.80 -0.63 8.61
N MET A 273 12.29 -1.81 8.27
CA MET A 273 11.95 -2.85 9.26
C MET A 273 13.16 -3.32 10.07
N LEU A 274 14.37 -3.32 9.47
CA LEU A 274 15.61 -3.69 10.16
C LEU A 274 16.23 -2.56 10.97
N LEU A 275 15.97 -1.31 10.57
CA LEU A 275 16.47 -0.10 11.21
C LEU A 275 15.82 0.10 12.58
N LEU A 276 14.49 0.06 12.64
CA LEU A 276 13.73 0.48 13.82
C LEU A 276 14.13 -0.27 15.10
N PRO A 277 14.15 -1.62 15.16
CA PRO A 277 14.51 -2.34 16.38
C PRO A 277 15.94 -2.04 16.85
N LYS A 278 16.86 -1.84 15.90
CA LYS A 278 18.26 -1.54 16.22
C LYS A 278 18.45 -0.15 16.79
N VAL A 279 17.70 0.84 16.30
CA VAL A 279 17.74 2.21 16.81
C VAL A 279 17.16 2.26 18.23
N VAL A 280 16.02 1.61 18.45
CA VAL A 280 15.40 1.50 19.79
C VAL A 280 16.35 0.83 20.78
N GLN A 281 16.97 -0.29 20.39
CA GLN A 281 17.91 -1.01 21.26
C GLN A 281 19.11 -0.12 21.60
N LYS A 282 19.75 0.52 20.61
CA LYS A 282 20.87 1.44 20.87
C LYS A 282 20.49 2.64 21.72
N GLN A 283 19.30 3.21 21.50
CA GLN A 283 18.78 4.30 22.34
C GLN A 283 18.62 3.85 23.79
N LYS A 284 18.08 2.64 24.01
CA LYS A 284 17.95 2.03 25.35
C LYS A 284 19.30 1.78 26.01
N ASP A 285 20.29 1.34 25.22
CA ASP A 285 21.65 1.05 25.70
C ASP A 285 22.51 2.32 25.86
N GLY A 286 21.96 3.51 25.56
CA GLY A 286 22.69 4.78 25.60
C GLY A 286 23.77 4.92 24.53
N GLU A 287 23.75 4.06 23.51
CA GLU A 287 24.72 4.03 22.42
C GLU A 287 24.35 4.96 21.26
N SER A 288 25.35 5.44 20.53
CA SER A 288 25.09 6.24 19.32
C SER A 288 24.38 5.42 18.24
N HIS A 289 23.15 5.83 17.92
CA HIS A 289 22.29 5.19 16.92
C HIS A 289 22.36 5.87 15.53
N ALA A 290 22.91 7.09 15.44
CA ALA A 290 23.09 7.80 14.17
C ALA A 290 23.91 7.03 13.11
N PRO A 291 25.00 6.31 13.45
CA PRO A 291 25.74 5.51 12.47
C PRO A 291 24.89 4.40 11.83
N ILE A 292 23.94 3.84 12.57
CA ILE A 292 23.01 2.84 12.02
C ILE A 292 22.11 3.49 10.97
N LEU A 293 21.55 4.67 11.28
CA LEU A 293 20.75 5.41 10.31
C LEU A 293 21.53 5.64 9.01
N PHE A 294 22.75 6.18 9.11
CA PHE A 294 23.59 6.44 7.93
C PHE A 294 23.94 5.19 7.15
N LYS A 295 24.18 4.06 7.84
CA LYS A 295 24.38 2.77 7.19
C LYS A 295 23.19 2.38 6.32
N TYR A 296 21.96 2.46 6.85
CA TYR A 296 20.77 2.12 6.07
C TYR A 296 20.45 3.15 4.98
N VAL A 297 20.61 4.44 5.26
CA VAL A 297 20.51 5.50 4.24
C VAL A 297 21.50 5.26 3.11
N SER A 298 22.74 4.84 3.39
CA SER A 298 23.73 4.52 2.35
C SER A 298 23.33 3.32 1.49
N TYR A 299 22.73 2.28 2.09
CA TYR A 299 22.25 1.12 1.32
C TYR A 299 21.11 1.47 0.39
N ILE A 300 20.15 2.26 0.87
CA ILE A 300 19.05 2.75 0.03
C ILE A 300 19.56 3.68 -1.05
N THR A 301 20.46 4.61 -0.69
CA THR A 301 21.01 5.56 -1.66
C THR A 301 21.77 4.83 -2.76
N LEU A 302 22.62 3.85 -2.42
CA LEU A 302 23.36 3.05 -3.39
C LEU A 302 22.41 2.29 -4.33
N LEU A 303 21.41 1.60 -3.76
CA LEU A 303 20.40 0.89 -4.53
C LEU A 303 19.61 1.84 -5.45
N SER A 304 19.18 2.98 -4.91
CA SER A 304 18.40 3.99 -5.62
C SER A 304 19.21 4.55 -6.80
N VAL A 305 20.48 4.89 -6.57
CA VAL A 305 21.39 5.34 -7.62
C VAL A 305 21.56 4.26 -8.69
N SER A 306 21.73 2.99 -8.33
CA SER A 306 21.81 1.90 -9.31
C SER A 306 20.55 1.78 -10.16
N ILE A 307 19.36 1.87 -9.54
CA ILE A 307 18.07 1.78 -10.27
C ILE A 307 17.86 3.00 -11.16
N VAL A 308 18.10 4.20 -10.65
CA VAL A 308 17.98 5.45 -11.41
C VAL A 308 18.96 5.46 -12.58
N LEU A 309 20.22 5.05 -12.37
CA LEU A 309 21.21 4.93 -13.45
C LEU A 309 20.79 3.89 -14.49
N GLY A 310 20.27 2.73 -14.08
CA GLY A 310 19.72 1.75 -15.02
C GLY A 310 18.57 2.30 -15.86
N CYS A 311 17.64 3.02 -15.21
CA CYS A 311 16.54 3.70 -15.88
C CYS A 311 16.99 4.86 -16.78
N TYR A 312 18.12 5.50 -16.47
CA TYR A 312 18.68 6.60 -17.26
C TYR A 312 19.47 6.10 -18.47
N LEU A 313 20.26 5.04 -18.29
CA LEU A 313 21.11 4.47 -19.35
C LEU A 313 20.33 3.58 -20.32
N PHE A 314 19.31 2.86 -19.82
CA PHE A 314 18.55 1.89 -20.62
C PHE A 314 17.02 2.05 -20.49
N PRO A 315 16.44 3.26 -20.58
CA PRO A 315 15.01 3.48 -20.34
C PRO A 315 14.11 2.68 -21.28
N GLU A 316 14.43 2.69 -22.58
CA GLU A 316 13.64 1.98 -23.60
C GLU A 316 13.68 0.46 -23.39
N LEU A 317 14.84 -0.10 -23.05
CA LEU A 317 15.00 -1.53 -22.78
C LEU A 317 14.12 -1.96 -21.59
N VAL A 318 14.14 -1.19 -20.50
CA VAL A 318 13.34 -1.48 -19.30
C VAL A 318 11.85 -1.46 -19.65
N ILE A 319 11.37 -0.42 -20.31
CA ILE A 319 9.95 -0.31 -20.68
C ILE A 319 9.54 -1.41 -21.66
N ASN A 320 10.34 -1.68 -22.69
CA ASN A 320 10.02 -2.68 -23.69
C ASN A 320 9.95 -4.10 -23.10
N ILE A 321 10.88 -4.46 -22.21
CA ILE A 321 10.85 -5.76 -21.53
C ILE A 321 9.61 -5.90 -20.64
N MET A 322 9.29 -4.85 -19.87
CA MET A 322 8.25 -4.92 -18.84
C MET A 322 6.84 -4.77 -19.42
N PHE A 323 6.62 -3.77 -20.27
CA PHE A 323 5.30 -3.40 -20.78
C PHE A 323 5.17 -3.56 -22.29
N GLY A 324 6.25 -3.33 -23.05
CA GLY A 324 6.27 -3.46 -24.50
C GLY A 324 6.41 -2.13 -25.24
N PRO A 325 6.40 -2.18 -26.59
CA PRO A 325 6.74 -1.03 -27.44
C PRO A 325 5.72 0.11 -27.37
N GLU A 326 4.44 -0.17 -27.10
CA GLU A 326 3.37 0.83 -27.01
C GLU A 326 3.57 1.85 -25.89
N TYR A 327 4.46 1.56 -24.93
CA TYR A 327 4.77 2.40 -23.78
C TYR A 327 6.07 3.21 -23.95
N LEU A 328 6.78 3.08 -25.07
CA LEU A 328 8.11 3.68 -25.24
C LEU A 328 8.12 5.22 -25.18
N SER A 329 6.99 5.87 -25.46
CA SER A 329 6.86 7.33 -25.41
C SER A 329 7.17 7.93 -24.03
N VAL A 330 6.98 7.18 -22.94
CA VAL A 330 7.31 7.62 -21.57
C VAL A 330 8.72 7.24 -21.10
N ALA A 331 9.52 6.55 -21.93
CA ALA A 331 10.90 6.19 -21.61
C ALA A 331 11.76 7.36 -21.07
N PRO A 332 11.69 8.58 -21.63
CA PRO A 332 12.46 9.72 -21.12
C PRO A 332 12.08 10.18 -19.70
N LEU A 333 10.89 9.82 -19.21
CA LEU A 333 10.40 10.17 -17.86
C LEU A 333 10.73 9.11 -16.81
N LEU A 334 11.13 7.90 -17.22
CA LEU A 334 11.32 6.77 -16.30
C LEU A 334 12.32 7.07 -15.19
N TRP A 335 13.51 7.57 -15.55
CA TRP A 335 14.54 7.89 -14.56
C TRP A 335 14.13 9.05 -13.64
N LYS A 336 13.36 10.02 -14.14
CA LYS A 336 12.82 11.13 -13.34
C LYS A 336 11.84 10.62 -12.28
N TYR A 337 10.93 9.74 -12.68
CA TYR A 337 10.00 9.11 -11.74
C TYR A 337 10.73 8.24 -10.71
N ALA A 338 11.75 7.47 -11.15
CA ALA A 338 12.60 6.70 -10.25
C ALA A 338 13.35 7.59 -9.24
N ILE A 339 13.77 8.80 -9.62
CA ILE A 339 14.33 9.78 -8.67
C ILE A 339 13.29 10.20 -7.63
N ALA A 340 12.06 10.53 -8.06
CA ALA A 340 11.01 10.95 -7.13
C ALA A 340 10.75 9.88 -6.04
N THR A 341 10.59 8.61 -6.45
CA THR A 341 10.36 7.51 -5.51
C THR A 341 11.59 7.20 -4.65
N SER A 342 12.79 7.39 -5.18
CA SER A 342 14.05 7.24 -4.42
C SER A 342 14.19 8.29 -3.34
N LEU A 343 13.91 9.56 -3.65
CA LEU A 343 13.94 10.66 -2.69
C LEU A 343 12.94 10.40 -1.56
N PHE A 344 11.72 9.95 -1.91
CA PHE A 344 10.72 9.55 -0.94
C PHE A 344 11.20 8.40 -0.06
N ALA A 345 11.75 7.33 -0.65
CA ALA A 345 12.25 6.17 0.08
C ALA A 345 13.34 6.53 1.10
N ILE A 346 14.28 7.39 0.72
CA ILE A 346 15.35 7.86 1.62
C ILE A 346 14.76 8.73 2.73
N SER A 347 13.88 9.68 2.38
CA SER A 347 13.18 10.51 3.36
C SER A 347 12.39 9.68 4.37
N ASN A 348 11.71 8.63 3.90
CA ASN A 348 10.86 7.80 4.73
C ASN A 348 11.66 7.07 5.82
N ILE A 349 12.92 6.66 5.56
CA ILE A 349 13.80 6.14 6.61
C ILE A 349 13.93 7.13 7.77
N PHE A 350 14.16 8.42 7.51
CA PHE A 350 14.29 9.42 8.56
C PHE A 350 13.00 9.51 9.40
N ALA A 351 11.84 9.53 8.74
CA ALA A 351 10.55 9.54 9.43
C ALA A 351 10.42 8.33 10.39
N TYR A 352 10.77 7.12 9.95
CA TYR A 352 10.76 5.93 10.81
C TYR A 352 11.81 5.95 11.91
N TYR A 353 12.99 6.49 11.63
CA TYR A 353 14.03 6.67 12.63
C TYR A 353 13.56 7.60 13.75
N PHE A 354 12.94 8.73 13.43
CA PHE A 354 12.41 9.65 14.44
C PHE A 354 11.21 9.07 15.17
N LEU A 355 10.36 8.33 14.47
CA LEU A 355 9.29 7.56 15.11
C LEU A 355 9.83 6.59 16.15
N SER A 356 10.97 5.94 15.88
CA SER A 356 11.63 5.03 16.83
C SER A 356 12.25 5.72 18.07
N LEU A 357 12.37 7.05 18.02
CA LEU A 357 12.88 7.91 19.09
C LEU A 357 11.76 8.74 19.74
N ASP A 358 10.49 8.37 19.50
CA ASP A 358 9.29 9.10 19.95
C ASP A 358 9.27 10.58 19.51
N GLN A 359 9.90 10.89 18.38
CA GLN A 359 9.88 12.20 17.74
C GLN A 359 8.90 12.20 16.56
N TYR A 360 7.73 12.81 16.75
CA TYR A 360 6.64 12.72 15.78
C TYR A 360 6.60 13.86 14.75
N ILE A 361 7.31 14.97 14.99
CA ILE A 361 7.36 16.13 14.07
C ILE A 361 7.72 15.71 12.63
N PRO A 362 8.77 14.88 12.41
CA PRO A 362 9.13 14.41 11.07
C PRO A 362 8.06 13.60 10.36
N VAL A 363 7.23 12.86 11.12
CA VAL A 363 6.13 12.04 10.58
C VAL A 363 4.97 12.94 10.16
N VAL A 364 4.60 13.90 11.00
CA VAL A 364 3.53 14.87 10.70
C VAL A 364 3.89 15.72 9.48
N LEU A 365 5.16 16.11 9.34
CA LEU A 365 5.60 16.88 8.19
C LEU A 365 5.68 16.06 6.90
N SER A 366 5.99 14.76 6.98
CA SER A 366 5.81 13.85 5.83
C SER A 366 4.36 13.81 5.36
N ALA A 367 3.38 13.81 6.29
CA ALA A 367 1.97 13.87 5.95
C ALA A 367 1.60 15.19 5.24
N LEU A 368 2.03 16.32 5.80
CA LEU A 368 1.76 17.65 5.26
C LEU A 368 2.39 17.86 3.87
N LEU A 369 3.65 17.44 3.70
CA LEU A 369 4.32 17.52 2.40
C LEU A 369 3.75 16.52 1.40
N GLY A 370 3.22 15.38 1.86
CA GLY A 370 2.39 14.49 1.05
C GLY A 370 1.17 15.19 0.45
N VAL A 371 0.45 15.97 1.26
CA VAL A 371 -0.67 16.80 0.78
C VAL A 371 -0.18 17.88 -0.18
N SER A 372 1.01 18.46 0.06
CA SER A 372 1.58 19.46 -0.85
C SER A 372 1.81 18.93 -2.26
N GLN A 373 2.15 17.64 -2.43
CA GLN A 373 2.24 17.01 -3.76
C GLN A 373 0.91 17.10 -4.51
N VAL A 374 -0.20 16.79 -3.83
CA VAL A 374 -1.55 16.89 -4.43
C VAL A 374 -1.81 18.33 -4.87
N VAL A 375 -1.52 19.30 -4.01
CA VAL A 375 -1.70 20.73 -4.33
C VAL A 375 -0.86 21.14 -5.53
N LEU A 376 0.41 20.73 -5.60
CA LEU A 376 1.28 21.04 -6.72
C LEU A 376 0.74 20.46 -8.04
N ILE A 377 0.28 19.21 -8.04
CA ILE A 377 -0.27 18.61 -9.27
C ILE A 377 -1.58 19.32 -9.68
N ILE A 378 -2.42 19.78 -8.73
CA ILE A 378 -3.64 20.55 -9.08
C ILE A 378 -3.28 21.81 -9.89
N PHE A 379 -2.19 22.49 -9.54
CA PHE A 379 -1.79 23.74 -10.21
C PHE A 379 -0.83 23.54 -11.39
N PHE A 380 -0.14 22.40 -11.48
CA PHE A 380 0.90 22.13 -12.47
C PHE A 380 0.77 20.71 -13.05
N HIS A 381 -0.09 20.55 -14.06
CA HIS A 381 -0.37 19.26 -14.71
C HIS A 381 -0.56 19.36 -16.23
N ASP A 382 0.04 20.35 -16.91
CA ASP A 382 -0.12 20.51 -18.36
C ASP A 382 0.48 19.32 -19.14
N THR A 383 1.55 18.70 -18.61
CA THR A 383 2.18 17.50 -19.19
C THR A 383 2.50 16.45 -18.13
N LEU A 384 2.67 15.19 -18.53
CA LEU A 384 3.16 14.13 -17.63
C LEU A 384 4.53 14.49 -17.02
N SER A 385 5.36 15.22 -17.75
CA SER A 385 6.65 15.70 -17.23
C SER A 385 6.46 16.66 -16.05
N ASP A 386 5.46 17.55 -16.10
CA ASP A 386 5.20 18.50 -15.02
C ASP A 386 4.79 17.78 -13.75
N VAL A 387 3.91 16.79 -13.86
CA VAL A 387 3.50 15.94 -12.73
C VAL A 387 4.73 15.29 -12.08
N VAL A 388 5.60 14.66 -12.87
CA VAL A 388 6.81 14.01 -12.35
C VAL A 388 7.78 15.02 -11.73
N ILE A 389 7.96 16.18 -12.33
CA ILE A 389 8.86 17.22 -11.79
C ILE A 389 8.31 17.76 -10.47
N MET A 390 7.01 18.02 -10.36
CA MET A 390 6.38 18.46 -9.11
C MET A 390 6.53 17.42 -8.00
N GLN A 391 6.44 16.13 -8.34
CA GLN A 391 6.74 15.05 -7.39
C GLN A 391 8.21 15.06 -6.95
N ILE A 392 9.16 15.23 -7.86
CA ILE A 392 10.58 15.35 -7.52
C ILE A 392 10.79 16.53 -6.56
N ILE A 393 10.19 17.69 -6.85
CA ILE A 393 10.30 18.89 -6.01
C ILE A 393 9.74 18.61 -4.62
N ALA A 394 8.53 18.06 -4.51
CA ALA A 394 7.90 17.72 -3.24
C ALA A 394 8.77 16.75 -2.42
N MET A 395 9.29 15.69 -3.05
CA MET A 395 10.12 14.68 -2.37
C MET A 395 11.51 15.18 -2.03
N ALA A 396 12.09 16.08 -2.83
CA ALA A 396 13.34 16.75 -2.53
C ALA A 396 13.21 17.69 -1.33
N ILE A 397 12.15 18.51 -1.28
CA ILE A 397 11.84 19.38 -0.14
C ILE A 397 11.65 18.53 1.13
N LEU A 398 10.90 17.44 1.02
CA LEU A 398 10.69 16.52 2.12
C LEU A 398 12.02 15.93 2.62
N LEU A 399 12.89 15.42 1.74
CA LEU A 399 14.19 14.88 2.14
C LEU A 399 15.09 15.96 2.78
N LEU A 400 15.16 17.15 2.20
CA LEU A 400 15.92 18.27 2.75
C LEU A 400 15.44 18.62 4.17
N PHE A 401 14.12 18.65 4.37
CA PHE A 401 13.54 18.87 5.68
C PHE A 401 13.97 17.77 6.68
N GLN A 402 13.86 16.50 6.30
CA GLN A 402 14.28 15.37 7.15
C GLN A 402 15.76 15.48 7.56
N ILE A 403 16.63 15.83 6.62
CA ILE A 403 18.06 16.04 6.88
C ILE A 403 18.27 17.23 7.83
N PHE A 404 17.60 18.37 7.59
CA PHE A 404 17.73 19.55 8.44
C PHE A 404 17.25 19.30 9.87
N PHE A 405 16.13 18.59 10.02
CA PHE A 405 15.61 18.18 11.31
C PHE A 405 16.60 17.27 12.04
N PHE A 406 17.21 16.32 11.34
CA PHE A 406 18.24 15.45 11.90
C PHE A 406 19.49 16.19 12.38
N LEU A 407 20.01 17.13 11.57
CA LEU A 407 21.15 17.94 11.96
C LEU A 407 20.84 18.81 13.20
N SER A 408 19.63 19.37 13.25
CA SER A 408 19.15 20.16 14.38
C SER A 408 19.02 19.31 15.64
N TYR A 409 18.46 18.10 15.52
CA TYR A 409 18.32 17.14 16.61
C TYR A 409 19.69 16.73 17.18
N GLN A 410 20.67 16.41 16.34
CA GLN A 410 22.03 16.08 16.79
C GLN A 410 22.69 17.24 17.54
N LYS A 411 22.52 18.48 17.05
CA LYS A 411 23.11 19.67 17.70
C LYS A 411 22.51 19.90 19.09
N LEU A 412 21.19 19.72 19.25
CA LEU A 412 20.51 19.84 20.54
C LEU A 412 20.93 18.72 21.50
N SER A 413 21.01 17.48 21.02
CA SER A 413 21.45 16.33 21.83
C SER A 413 22.87 16.51 22.35
N LYS A 414 23.82 16.96 21.49
CA LYS A 414 25.21 17.20 21.88
C LYS A 414 25.37 18.33 22.90
N LYS A 415 24.52 19.37 22.84
CA LYS A 415 24.52 20.48 23.80
C LYS A 415 24.02 20.03 25.18
N SER A 416 23.05 19.12 25.22
CA SER A 416 22.55 18.52 26.47
C SER A 416 23.58 17.63 27.16
N SER A 417 24.47 16.96 26.40
CA SER A 417 25.52 16.09 26.98
C SER A 417 26.77 16.83 27.45
N THR A 418 26.99 18.08 27.02
CA THR A 418 28.13 18.91 27.48
C THR A 418 27.80 19.80 28.68
N ASN A 419 26.51 19.93 29.04
CA ASN A 419 26.04 20.73 30.18
C ASN A 419 25.73 19.88 31.43
N ASN A 420 25.89 18.55 31.34
CA ASN A 420 25.95 17.61 32.45
C ASN A 420 27.39 17.10 32.57
#